data_AF-A0A7C3DJ40-F1
#
_entry.id   AF-A0A7C3DJ40-F1
#
_cell.length_a   1.000
_cell.length_b   1.000
_cell.length_c   1.000
_cell.angle_alpha   90.00
_cell.angle_beta   90.00
_cell.angle_gamma   90.00
#
_symmetry.space_group_name_H-M   'P 1'
#
loop_
_entity.id
_entity.type
_entity.pdbx_description
1 polymer ?
#
loop_
_entity_poly.entity_id
_entity_poly.type
_entity_poly.pdbx_seq_one_letter_code
_entity_poly.pdbx_strand_id
1 'polypeptide(L)'
;MRSLLLVIAGIMLALLAFGSYFVWLPDVVSGKEVVVARITVRNGESVELTQTWEGDGYLTRIRHNFPSGLSLYAVGDPDASKAWSARIEHQSNSACVRLLFNKEDWRYFYNSQSLSFDGQWCSAQ
;
A
#
# COMPACT_ATOMS: atom_id res chain seq x y z
N MET A 1 -37.57 -0.95 25.97
CA MET A 1 -37.21 -0.29 24.70
C MET A 1 -35.81 0.32 24.70
N ARG A 2 -35.41 1.12 25.70
CA ARG A 2 -34.04 1.71 25.78
C ARG A 2 -32.91 0.67 25.75
N SER A 3 -33.02 -0.41 26.52
CA SER A 3 -31.98 -1.46 26.55
C SER A 3 -31.86 -2.22 25.22
N LEU A 4 -32.99 -2.43 24.52
CA LEU A 4 -32.99 -3.06 23.19
C LEU A 4 -32.32 -2.16 22.14
N LEU A 5 -32.61 -0.86 22.16
CA LEU A 5 -31.95 0.13 21.29
C LEU A 5 -30.44 0.18 21.50
N LEU A 6 -29.97 0.09 22.75
CA LEU A 6 -28.54 0.05 23.06
C LEU A 6 -27.87 -1.22 22.53
N VAL A 7 -28.54 -2.37 22.65
CA VAL A 7 -28.03 -3.64 22.12
C VAL A 7 -27.92 -3.58 20.59
N ILE A 8 -28.96 -3.09 19.90
CA ILE A 8 -28.95 -2.95 18.44
C ILE A 8 -27.86 -1.96 18.00
N ALA A 9 -27.75 -0.81 18.67
CA ALA A 9 -26.69 0.16 18.37
C ALA A 9 -25.29 -0.44 18.58
N GLY A 10 -25.10 -1.22 19.65
CA GLY A 10 -23.84 -1.93 19.91
C GLY A 10 -23.48 -2.93 18.80
N ILE A 11 -24.45 -3.73 18.34
CA ILE A 11 -24.25 -4.69 17.24
C ILE A 11 -23.90 -3.95 15.95
N MET A 12 -24.62 -2.87 15.62
CA MET A 12 -24.34 -2.07 14.42
C MET A 12 -22.94 -1.45 14.45
N LEU A 13 -22.52 -0.92 15.60
CA LEU A 13 -21.16 -0.41 15.80
C LEU A 13 -20.10 -1.49 15.65
N ALA A 14 -20.35 -2.69 16.19
CA ALA A 14 -19.43 -3.82 16.07
C ALA A 14 -19.30 -4.28 14.60
N LEU A 15 -20.40 -4.36 13.86
CA LEU A 15 -20.39 -4.72 12.44
C LEU A 15 -19.67 -3.67 11.59
N LEU A 16 -19.88 -2.38 11.86
CA LEU A 16 -19.18 -1.29 11.19
C LEU A 16 -17.67 -1.32 11.49
N ALA A 17 -17.30 -1.52 12.75
CA ALA A 17 -15.90 -1.63 13.15
C ALA A 17 -15.23 -2.85 12.50
N PHE A 18 -15.91 -4.00 12.45
CA PHE A 18 -15.39 -5.20 11.81
C PHE A 18 -15.25 -5.05 10.30
N GLY A 19 -16.25 -4.49 9.62
CA GLY A 19 -16.16 -4.19 8.18
C GLY A 19 -15.04 -3.21 7.83
N SER A 20 -14.78 -2.24 8.71
CA SER A 20 -13.73 -1.23 8.52
C SER A 20 -12.30 -1.79 8.51
N TYR A 21 -12.12 -3.03 9.00
CA TYR A 21 -10.84 -3.74 8.92
C TYR A 21 -10.49 -4.14 7.48
N PHE A 22 -11.50 -4.48 6.67
CA PHE A 22 -11.34 -4.88 5.28
C PHE A 22 -11.47 -3.69 4.32
N VAL A 23 -12.43 -2.81 4.58
CA VAL A 23 -12.74 -1.66 3.73
C VAL A 23 -12.84 -0.39 4.57
N TRP A 24 -11.87 0.51 4.40
CA TRP A 24 -11.93 1.83 5.00
C TRP A 24 -12.84 2.75 4.19
N LEU A 25 -14.09 2.92 4.65
CA LEU A 25 -15.11 3.72 3.97
C LEU A 25 -14.65 5.13 3.55
N PRO A 26 -13.84 5.88 4.33
CA PRO A 26 -13.31 7.15 3.87
C PRO A 26 -12.48 7.07 2.57
N ASP A 27 -11.76 5.97 2.33
CA ASP A 27 -10.98 5.80 1.09
C ASP A 27 -11.90 5.48 -0.09
N VAL A 28 -12.94 4.68 0.14
CA VAL A 28 -13.98 4.38 -0.87
C VAL A 28 -14.67 5.66 -1.35
N VAL A 29 -15.00 6.57 -0.43
CA VAL A 29 -15.69 7.81 -0.75
C VAL A 29 -14.76 8.85 -1.37
N SER A 30 -13.51 8.93 -0.89
CA SER A 30 -12.57 9.97 -1.35
C SER A 30 -11.82 9.60 -2.62
N GLY A 31 -11.66 8.30 -2.93
CA GLY A 31 -10.78 7.83 -4.02
C GLY A 31 -9.33 8.29 -3.84
N LYS A 32 -8.94 8.66 -2.62
CA LYS A 32 -7.67 9.30 -2.35
C LYS A 32 -6.56 8.26 -2.33
N GLU A 33 -5.46 8.56 -3.01
CA GLU A 33 -4.24 7.79 -2.86
C GLU A 33 -3.56 8.12 -1.52
N VAL A 34 -3.19 7.08 -0.79
CA VAL A 34 -2.54 7.17 0.52
C VAL A 34 -1.12 6.62 0.41
N VAL A 35 -0.14 7.40 0.86
CA VAL A 35 1.24 6.94 1.04
C VAL A 35 1.31 6.16 2.36
N VAL A 36 1.53 4.85 2.26
CA VAL A 36 1.62 3.92 3.40
C VAL A 36 3.01 3.96 4.02
N ALA A 37 4.04 4.02 3.19
CA ALA A 37 5.42 4.13 3.62
C ALA A 37 6.26 4.87 2.57
N ARG A 38 7.34 5.52 3.02
CA ARG A 38 8.27 6.26 2.18
C ARG A 38 9.70 6.05 2.67
N ILE A 39 10.63 5.94 1.74
CA ILE A 39 12.06 6.05 2.01
C ILE A 39 12.71 7.01 1.00
N THR A 40 13.72 7.74 1.45
CA THR A 40 14.61 8.47 0.57
C THR A 40 15.78 7.56 0.22
N VAL A 41 16.05 7.39 -1.07
CA VAL A 41 17.21 6.62 -1.54
C VAL A 41 18.35 7.58 -1.87
N ARG A 42 19.20 7.30 -2.86
CA ARG A 42 20.31 8.18 -3.22
C ARG A 42 19.86 9.40 -4.03
N ASN A 43 20.68 10.45 -4.03
CA ASN A 43 20.54 11.61 -4.92
C ASN A 43 19.21 12.38 -4.83
N GLY A 44 18.48 12.27 -3.72
CA GLY A 44 17.19 12.96 -3.54
C GLY A 44 16.00 12.23 -4.17
N GLU A 45 16.20 11.03 -4.70
CA GLU A 45 15.13 10.14 -5.13
C GLU A 45 14.36 9.60 -3.91
N SER A 46 13.07 9.32 -4.08
CA SER A 46 12.25 8.68 -3.05
C SER A 46 11.42 7.53 -3.60
N VAL A 47 11.29 6.49 -2.80
CA VAL A 47 10.44 5.34 -3.10
C VAL A 47 9.31 5.31 -2.08
N GLU A 48 8.08 5.25 -2.59
CA GLU A 48 6.84 5.28 -1.82
C GLU A 48 6.04 4.02 -2.11
N LEU A 49 5.44 3.45 -1.06
CA LEU A 49 4.36 2.49 -1.19
C LEU A 49 3.05 3.26 -1.05
N THR A 50 2.20 3.17 -2.06
CA THR A 50 0.92 3.87 -2.14
C THR A 50 -0.24 2.90 -2.29
N GLN A 51 -1.40 3.23 -1.74
CA GLN A 51 -2.64 2.50 -1.94
C GLN A 51 -3.77 3.43 -2.34
N THR A 52 -4.62 2.98 -3.26
CA THR A 52 -5.86 3.66 -3.64
C THR A 52 -6.99 2.63 -3.71
N TRP A 53 -8.19 2.98 -3.29
CA TRP A 53 -9.36 2.13 -3.49
C TRP A 53 -9.77 2.13 -4.96
N GLU A 54 -9.87 0.96 -5.57
CA GLU A 54 -10.33 0.78 -6.95
C GLU A 54 -11.42 -0.29 -6.99
N GLY A 55 -12.69 0.13 -6.84
CA GLY A 55 -13.85 -0.73 -7.09
C GLY A 55 -14.05 -1.87 -6.09
N ASP A 56 -13.31 -2.96 -6.28
CA ASP A 56 -13.37 -4.23 -5.56
C ASP A 56 -12.22 -4.45 -4.57
N GLY A 57 -11.17 -3.63 -4.60
CA GLY A 57 -10.02 -3.77 -3.72
C GLY A 57 -9.18 -2.50 -3.52
N TYR A 58 -8.09 -2.64 -2.76
CA TYR A 58 -7.04 -1.63 -2.73
C TYR A 58 -5.97 -1.98 -3.76
N LEU A 59 -5.78 -1.10 -4.73
CA LEU A 59 -4.65 -1.18 -5.62
C LEU A 59 -3.40 -0.66 -4.91
N THR A 60 -2.43 -1.55 -4.73
CA THR A 60 -1.13 -1.22 -4.14
C THR A 60 -0.12 -0.93 -5.24
N ARG A 61 0.58 0.20 -5.15
CA ARG A 61 1.59 0.62 -6.14
C ARG A 61 2.87 1.06 -5.44
N ILE A 62 4.00 0.92 -6.13
CA ILE A 62 5.27 1.53 -5.75
C ILE A 62 5.48 2.75 -6.66
N ARG A 63 5.60 3.93 -6.05
CA ARG A 63 5.96 5.16 -6.75
C ARG A 63 7.43 5.46 -6.50
N HIS A 64 8.21 5.54 -7.57
CA HIS A 64 9.59 6.02 -7.53
C HIS A 64 9.64 7.45 -8.06
N ASN A 65 9.95 8.40 -7.19
CA ASN A 65 10.08 9.82 -7.52
C ASN A 65 11.53 10.18 -7.76
N PHE A 66 11.79 10.79 -8.91
CA PHE A 66 13.08 11.34 -9.27
C PHE A 66 13.17 12.83 -8.91
N PRO A 67 14.38 13.36 -8.61
CA PRO A 67 14.60 14.78 -8.36
C PRO A 67 14.18 15.69 -9.53
N SER A 68 14.11 15.13 -10.74
CA SER A 68 13.61 15.81 -11.94
C SER A 68 12.10 16.10 -11.90
N GLY A 69 11.37 15.55 -10.93
CA GLY A 69 9.91 15.60 -10.86
C GLY A 69 9.20 14.49 -11.63
N LEU A 70 9.95 13.59 -12.29
CA LEU A 70 9.39 12.39 -12.90
C LEU A 70 9.01 11.39 -11.80
N SER A 71 7.89 10.70 -11.98
CA SER A 71 7.49 9.57 -11.13
C SER A 71 7.22 8.34 -11.99
N LEU A 72 7.77 7.20 -11.56
CA LEU A 72 7.46 5.89 -12.15
C LEU A 72 6.60 5.08 -11.18
N TYR A 73 5.74 4.25 -11.75
CA TYR A 73 4.83 3.41 -10.99
C TYR A 73 5.04 1.96 -11.35
N ALA A 74 5.32 1.13 -10.35
CA ALA A 74 5.20 -0.32 -10.46
C ALA A 74 3.91 -0.74 -9.77
N VAL A 75 3.02 -1.38 -10.53
CA VAL A 75 1.77 -1.90 -9.99
C VAL A 75 2.04 -3.18 -9.23
N GLY A 76 1.50 -3.25 -8.02
CA GLY A 76 1.49 -4.43 -7.20
C GLY A 76 0.21 -5.23 -7.32
N ASP A 77 -0.30 -5.66 -6.17
CA ASP A 77 -1.52 -6.45 -6.06
C ASP A 77 -2.75 -5.54 -6.19
N PRO A 78 -3.61 -5.78 -7.20
CA PRO A 78 -4.84 -5.02 -7.40
C PRO A 78 -5.96 -5.37 -6.40
N ASP A 79 -5.90 -6.52 -5.73
CA ASP A 79 -6.95 -7.01 -4.81
C ASP A 79 -6.49 -7.01 -3.34
N ALA A 80 -5.53 -6.15 -3.02
CA ALA A 80 -4.95 -6.14 -1.70
C ALA A 80 -5.93 -5.64 -0.63
N SER A 81 -5.78 -6.14 0.59
CA SER A 81 -6.41 -5.52 1.76
C SER A 81 -5.72 -4.19 2.11
N LYS A 82 -6.41 -3.33 2.87
CA LYS A 82 -5.83 -2.06 3.32
C LYS A 82 -4.57 -2.31 4.16
N ALA A 83 -3.47 -1.67 3.77
CA ALA A 83 -2.25 -1.60 4.54
C ALA A 83 -2.41 -0.57 5.67
N TRP A 84 -2.33 -1.03 6.90
CA TRP A 84 -2.20 -0.13 8.07
C TRP A 84 -0.74 0.18 8.40
N SER A 85 0.17 -0.70 8.00
CA SER A 85 1.60 -0.52 8.13
C SER A 85 2.33 -1.23 7.00
N ALA A 86 3.45 -0.64 6.59
CA ALA A 86 4.42 -1.28 5.72
C ALA A 86 5.81 -0.88 6.20
N ARG A 87 6.78 -1.76 5.98
CA ARG A 87 8.19 -1.44 6.26
C ARG A 87 8.93 -1.31 4.96
N ILE A 88 9.69 -0.23 4.82
CA ILE A 88 10.59 -0.01 3.70
C ILE A 88 12.03 0.01 4.23
N GLU A 89 12.88 -0.85 3.70
CA GLU A 89 14.29 -0.97 4.08
C GLU A 89 15.18 -0.79 2.85
N HIS A 90 16.13 0.15 2.93
CA HIS A 90 17.16 0.30 1.90
C HIS A 90 18.21 -0.80 2.07
N GLN A 91 18.43 -1.60 1.03
CA GLN A 91 19.47 -2.61 1.04
C GLN A 91 20.78 -1.97 0.58
N SER A 92 21.76 -1.81 1.47
CA SER A 92 23.00 -1.07 1.16
C SER A 92 23.85 -1.70 0.05
N ASN A 93 23.73 -3.01 -0.16
CA ASN A 93 24.56 -3.80 -1.08
C ASN A 93 23.86 -4.14 -2.40
N SER A 94 22.59 -3.76 -2.56
CA SER A 94 21.83 -3.96 -3.78
C SER A 94 21.12 -2.65 -4.12
N ALA A 95 21.03 -2.29 -5.40
CA ALA A 95 20.31 -1.08 -5.79
C ALA A 95 18.79 -1.30 -5.70
N CYS A 96 18.32 -1.70 -4.52
CA CYS A 96 16.96 -2.08 -4.26
C CYS A 96 16.46 -1.63 -2.89
N VAL A 97 15.13 -1.56 -2.84
CA VAL A 97 14.36 -1.26 -1.65
C VAL A 97 13.50 -2.50 -1.37
N ARG A 98 13.57 -2.98 -0.13
CA ARG A 98 12.73 -4.07 0.36
C ARG A 98 11.47 -3.47 0.98
N LEU A 99 10.31 -3.95 0.58
CA LEU A 99 9.01 -3.56 1.13
C LEU A 99 8.35 -4.80 1.73
N LEU A 100 8.02 -4.74 3.02
CA LEU A 100 7.21 -5.77 3.67
C LEU A 100 5.77 -5.28 3.72
N PHE A 101 4.92 -5.89 2.92
CA PHE A 101 3.51 -5.55 2.80
C PHE A 101 2.67 -6.83 2.77
N ASN A 102 1.56 -6.88 3.52
CA ASN A 102 0.67 -8.04 3.62
C ASN A 102 1.37 -9.39 3.88
N LYS A 103 2.46 -9.38 4.68
CA LYS A 103 3.35 -10.54 4.96
C LYS A 103 4.17 -11.03 3.77
N GLU A 104 4.12 -10.34 2.64
CA GLU A 104 4.92 -10.60 1.45
C GLU A 104 6.16 -9.70 1.41
N ASP A 105 7.24 -10.26 0.86
CA ASP A 105 8.52 -9.57 0.67
C ASP A 105 8.63 -9.09 -0.78
N TRP A 106 8.53 -7.78 -0.95
CA TRP A 106 8.58 -7.09 -2.23
C TRP A 106 9.94 -6.44 -2.39
N ARG A 107 10.54 -6.53 -3.57
CA ARG A 107 11.83 -5.93 -3.87
C ARG A 107 11.72 -5.06 -5.10
N TYR A 108 11.89 -3.76 -4.91
CA TYR A 108 11.95 -2.81 -6.00
C TYR A 108 13.40 -2.45 -6.30
N PHE A 109 13.86 -2.75 -7.51
CA PHE A 109 15.20 -2.45 -7.97
C PHE A 109 15.17 -1.13 -8.72
N TYR A 110 15.62 -0.05 -8.09
CA TYR A 110 15.48 1.30 -8.64
C TYR A 110 16.35 1.55 -9.89
N ASN A 111 17.46 0.81 -10.05
CA ASN A 111 18.32 0.92 -11.24
C ASN A 111 17.68 0.31 -12.50
N SER A 112 17.06 -0.86 -12.37
CA SER A 112 16.37 -1.57 -13.46
C SER A 112 14.89 -1.24 -13.54
N GLN A 113 14.38 -0.45 -12.58
CA GLN A 113 12.98 -0.09 -12.43
C GLN A 113 12.05 -1.32 -12.36
N SER A 114 12.57 -2.44 -11.88
CA SER A 114 11.87 -3.73 -11.87
C SER A 114 11.37 -4.09 -10.48
N LEU A 115 10.27 -4.82 -10.44
CA LEU A 115 9.65 -5.29 -9.20
C LEU A 115 9.73 -6.81 -9.12
N SER A 116 10.09 -7.33 -7.95
CA SER A 116 10.06 -8.75 -7.66
C SER A 116 9.24 -9.00 -6.41
N PHE A 117 8.36 -10.00 -6.48
CA PHE A 117 7.63 -10.55 -5.35
C PHE A 117 7.98 -12.03 -5.24
N ASP A 118 8.16 -12.52 -4.01
CA ASP A 118 8.28 -13.96 -3.71
C ASP A 118 9.23 -14.76 -4.63
N GLY A 119 10.38 -14.17 -4.99
CA GLY A 119 11.41 -14.80 -5.83
C GLY A 119 11.12 -14.85 -7.35
N GLN A 120 9.96 -14.38 -7.81
CA GLN A 120 9.67 -14.21 -9.24
C GLN A 120 10.05 -12.79 -9.69
N TRP A 121 10.76 -12.70 -10.81
CA TRP A 121 11.14 -11.42 -11.43
C TRP A 121 10.00 -10.96 -12.33
N CYS A 122 9.40 -9.81 -12.02
CA CYS A 122 8.53 -9.12 -12.96
C CYS A 122 9.30 -7.94 -13.56
N SER A 123 9.67 -8.08 -14.83
CA SER A 123 10.17 -6.96 -15.62
C SER A 123 9.06 -5.91 -15.73
N ALA A 124 9.34 -4.67 -15.33
CA ALA A 124 8.48 -3.54 -15.68
C ALA A 124 8.48 -3.40 -17.22
N GLN A 125 7.28 -3.31 -17.80
CA GLN A 125 7.07 -3.05 -19.23
C GLN A 125 7.31 -1.58 -19.56
#